data_AF-A0A942NH34-F1
#
_entry.id   AF-A0A942NH34-F1
#
_cell.length_a   1.000
_cell.length_b   1.000
_cell.length_c   1.000
_cell.angle_alpha   90.00
_cell.angle_beta   90.00
_cell.angle_gamma   90.00
#
_symmetry.space_group_name_H-M   'P 1'
#
loop_
_entity.id
_entity.type
_entity.pdbx_description
1 polymer ?
#
loop_
_entity_poly.entity_id
_entity_poly.type
_entity_poly.pdbx_seq_one_letter_code
_entity_poly.pdbx_strand_id
1 'polypeptide(L)'
;MKILFLIATFIFATGCGSGHRGFMRDGSTEQEFYSELQECTQKVTPQLKLCAGSGCVLQNIEIRNQRNLCMQAKGWRITKEEGRFMP
;
A
#
# COMPACT_ATOMS: atom_id res chain seq x y z
N MET A 1 49.68 -7.24 16.45
CA MET A 1 48.98 -5.96 16.66
C MET A 1 48.52 -5.50 15.28
N LYS A 2 47.25 -5.43 14.88
CA LYS A 2 46.04 -4.97 15.56
C LYS A 2 44.84 -5.79 15.05
N ILE A 3 44.19 -6.49 15.96
CA ILE A 3 42.78 -6.88 15.87
C ILE A 3 41.99 -5.60 16.15
N LEU A 4 41.27 -5.07 15.16
CA LEU A 4 40.30 -3.95 15.19
C LEU A 4 40.16 -3.54 13.71
N PHE A 5 39.09 -3.86 12.97
CA PHE A 5 37.71 -3.51 13.24
C PHE A 5 36.77 -4.57 12.63
N LEU A 6 36.17 -5.37 13.50
CA LEU A 6 34.82 -5.87 13.30
C LEU A 6 33.86 -4.66 13.30
N ILE A 7 32.69 -4.83 12.67
CA ILE A 7 31.49 -3.98 12.74
C ILE A 7 31.51 -2.82 11.72
N ALA A 8 30.75 -2.95 10.62
CA ALA A 8 29.87 -1.89 10.07
C ALA A 8 29.37 -2.11 8.62
N THR A 9 29.51 -3.29 8.01
CA THR A 9 28.84 -3.56 6.71
C THR A 9 27.75 -4.63 6.82
N PHE A 10 27.10 -4.68 7.99
CA PHE A 10 25.76 -5.24 8.15
C PHE A 10 24.69 -4.15 7.93
N ILE A 11 24.83 -3.37 6.85
CA ILE A 11 23.85 -2.33 6.48
C ILE A 11 23.50 -2.50 5.01
N PHE A 12 23.04 -3.67 4.61
CA PHE A 12 22.21 -3.83 3.41
C PHE A 12 21.19 -4.96 3.61
N ALA A 13 20.67 -5.08 4.82
CA ALA A 13 19.27 -5.46 4.99
C ALA A 13 18.40 -4.21 4.75
N THR A 14 18.58 -3.55 3.60
CA THR A 14 17.48 -2.76 3.03
C THR A 14 16.41 -3.78 2.76
N GLY A 15 15.49 -3.92 3.72
CA GLY A 15 14.25 -4.64 3.56
C GLY A 15 13.50 -4.00 2.41
N CYS A 16 13.87 -4.38 1.19
CA CYS A 16 13.07 -4.31 -0.01
C CYS A 16 11.98 -5.39 0.11
N GLY A 17 11.36 -5.47 1.29
CA GLY A 17 10.09 -6.13 1.48
C GLY A 17 9.06 -5.15 0.96
N SER A 18 8.96 -5.07 -0.37
CA SER A 18 7.75 -4.65 -1.08
C SER A 18 6.67 -5.70 -0.81
N GLY A 19 6.40 -6.01 0.47
CA GLY A 19 5.32 -6.86 0.88
C GLY A 19 4.07 -6.18 0.37
N HIS A 20 3.43 -6.79 -0.61
CA HIS A 20 2.21 -6.27 -1.18
C HIS A 20 1.21 -6.13 -0.03
N ARG A 21 0.86 -4.89 0.28
CA ARG A 21 -0.04 -4.58 1.39
C ARG A 21 -1.44 -5.02 0.99
N GLY A 22 -1.91 -6.09 1.62
CA GLY A 22 -3.27 -6.61 1.48
C GLY A 22 -4.25 -5.93 2.44
N PHE A 23 -5.53 -6.24 2.31
CA PHE A 23 -6.59 -5.79 3.22
C PHE A 23 -7.25 -6.96 3.96
N MET A 24 -7.58 -6.74 5.23
CA MET A 24 -8.29 -7.68 6.13
C MET A 24 -9.53 -7.03 6.70
N ARG A 25 -10.66 -7.72 6.67
CA ARG A 25 -11.81 -7.45 7.53
C ARG A 25 -12.41 -8.79 7.96
N ASP A 26 -12.57 -9.00 9.25
CA ASP A 26 -12.98 -10.31 9.78
C ASP A 26 -14.42 -10.60 9.34
N GLY A 27 -14.68 -11.81 8.83
CA GLY A 27 -15.99 -12.20 8.31
C GLY A 27 -16.37 -11.58 6.95
N SER A 28 -15.45 -10.84 6.30
CA SER A 28 -15.68 -10.27 4.96
C SER A 28 -15.43 -11.28 3.84
N THR A 29 -16.03 -11.02 2.68
CA THR A 29 -15.81 -11.80 1.45
C THR A 29 -14.99 -11.05 0.42
N GLU A 30 -14.47 -11.78 -0.57
CA GLU A 30 -13.77 -11.18 -1.72
C GLU A 30 -14.69 -10.24 -2.51
N GLN A 31 -15.97 -10.60 -2.63
CA GLN A 31 -16.96 -9.78 -3.33
C GLN A 31 -17.20 -8.45 -2.60
N GLU A 32 -17.30 -8.48 -1.27
CA GLU A 32 -17.40 -7.26 -0.45
C GLU A 32 -16.14 -6.40 -0.61
N PHE A 33 -14.96 -7.02 -0.59
CA PHE A 33 -13.71 -6.31 -0.81
C PHE A 33 -13.70 -5.56 -2.14
N TYR A 34 -13.94 -6.23 -3.27
CA TYR A 34 -13.86 -5.57 -4.57
C TYR A 34 -14.98 -4.56 -4.78
N SER A 35 -16.18 -4.80 -4.24
CA SER A 35 -17.28 -3.84 -4.29
C SER A 35 -16.92 -2.54 -3.56
N GLU A 36 -16.40 -2.65 -2.33
CA GLU A 36 -16.01 -1.49 -1.53
C GLU A 36 -14.74 -0.82 -2.08
N LEU A 37 -13.80 -1.60 -2.62
CA LEU A 37 -12.60 -1.09 -3.29
C LEU A 37 -12.98 -0.28 -4.54
N GLN A 38 -13.93 -0.76 -5.33
CA GLN A 38 -14.44 -0.05 -6.50
C GLN A 38 -15.13 1.25 -6.08
N GLU A 39 -15.98 1.22 -5.05
CA GLU A 39 -16.63 2.41 -4.49
C GLU A 39 -15.58 3.44 -4.03
N CYS A 40 -14.59 3.01 -3.25
CA CYS A 40 -13.52 3.88 -2.76
C CYS A 40 -12.66 4.42 -3.91
N THR A 41 -12.39 3.61 -4.93
CA THR A 41 -11.67 4.04 -6.13
C THR A 41 -12.47 5.12 -6.86
N GLN A 42 -13.74 4.90 -7.16
CA GLN A 42 -14.59 5.89 -7.84
C GLN A 42 -14.72 7.21 -7.08
N LYS A 43 -14.66 7.20 -5.74
CA LYS A 43 -14.62 8.43 -4.93
C LYS A 43 -13.33 9.23 -5.10
N VAL A 44 -12.19 8.57 -5.32
CA VAL A 44 -10.87 9.23 -5.45
C VAL A 44 -10.43 9.47 -6.90
N THR A 45 -11.01 8.75 -7.86
CA THR A 45 -10.70 8.83 -9.29
C THR A 45 -11.25 10.06 -10.06
N PRO A 46 -12.21 10.90 -9.60
CA PRO A 46 -12.73 11.99 -10.43
C PRO A 46 -11.73 13.14 -10.65
N GLN A 47 -10.49 13.04 -10.12
CA GLN A 47 -9.46 14.06 -10.23
C GLN A 47 -8.27 13.69 -11.15
N LEU A 48 -8.33 12.58 -11.90
CA LEU A 48 -7.34 12.25 -12.94
C LEU A 48 -7.50 13.15 -14.18
N LYS A 49 -7.38 14.47 -13.99
CA LYS A 49 -7.12 15.39 -15.10
C LYS A 49 -5.64 15.28 -15.45
N LEU A 50 -5.35 14.56 -16.53
CA LEU A 50 -4.16 14.75 -17.37
C LEU A 50 -2.86 15.07 -16.58
N CYS A 51 -2.39 14.15 -15.75
CA CYS A 51 -1.02 14.27 -15.27
C CYS A 51 -0.08 13.69 -16.34
N ALA A 52 1.09 14.31 -16.52
CA ALA A 52 2.19 13.75 -17.30
C ALA A 52 3.49 13.86 -16.49
N GLY A 53 4.41 12.91 -16.68
CA GLY A 53 5.71 12.90 -16.01
C GLY A 53 5.64 12.62 -14.50
N SER A 54 6.60 13.17 -13.73
CA SER A 54 6.75 12.91 -12.29
C SER A 54 5.57 13.37 -11.43
N GLY A 55 4.78 14.34 -11.90
CA GLY A 55 3.55 14.77 -11.24
C GLY A 55 2.50 13.66 -11.10
N CYS A 56 2.48 12.69 -12.04
CA CYS A 56 1.61 11.51 -11.92
C CYS A 56 1.99 10.59 -10.78
N VAL A 57 3.28 10.52 -10.43
CA VAL A 57 3.73 9.61 -9.37
C VAL A 57 3.18 10.09 -8.02
N LEU A 58 3.27 11.40 -7.76
CA LEU A 58 2.72 12.00 -6.55
C LEU A 58 1.19 11.92 -6.52
N GLN A 59 0.53 12.14 -7.66
CA GLN A 59 -0.92 12.00 -7.76
C GLN A 59 -1.37 10.56 -7.52
N ASN A 60 -0.65 9.57 -8.05
CA ASN A 60 -0.94 8.15 -7.83
C ASN A 60 -0.72 7.73 -6.37
N ILE A 61 0.31 8.28 -5.71
CA ILE A 61 0.53 8.07 -4.27
C ILE A 61 -0.64 8.65 -3.47
N GLU A 62 -1.05 9.88 -3.78
CA GLU A 62 -2.16 10.53 -3.09
C GLU A 62 -3.48 9.79 -3.29
N ILE A 63 -3.81 9.40 -4.54
CA ILE A 63 -4.99 8.58 -4.85
C ILE A 63 -4.96 7.27 -4.07
N ARG A 64 -3.80 6.60 -4.03
CA ARG A 64 -3.64 5.35 -3.26
C ARG A 64 -3.84 5.57 -1.77
N ASN A 65 -3.32 6.67 -1.22
CA ASN A 65 -3.51 7.02 0.19
C ASN A 65 -4.98 7.29 0.51
N GLN A 66 -5.66 8.12 -0.29
CA GLN A 66 -7.08 8.44 -0.11
C GLN A 66 -7.96 7.18 -0.23
N ARG A 67 -7.67 6.31 -1.21
CA ARG A 67 -8.35 5.02 -1.36
C ARG A 67 -8.16 4.14 -0.12
N ASN A 68 -6.92 4.05 0.38
CA ASN A 68 -6.61 3.28 1.57
C ASN A 68 -7.32 3.82 2.82
N LEU A 69 -7.39 5.16 2.98
CA LEU A 69 -8.15 5.79 4.06
C LEU A 69 -9.65 5.48 3.96
N CYS A 70 -10.22 5.49 2.75
CA CYS A 70 -11.61 5.09 2.52
C CYS A 70 -11.86 3.63 2.91
N MET A 71 -10.97 2.71 2.51
CA MET A 71 -11.06 1.30 2.91
C MET A 71 -10.94 1.14 4.44
N GLN A 72 -10.03 1.87 5.08
CA GLN A 72 -9.90 1.85 6.54
C GLN A 72 -11.15 2.36 7.25
N ALA A 73 -11.79 3.41 6.74
CA ALA A 73 -13.06 3.92 7.27
C ALA A 73 -14.21 2.90 7.17
N LYS A 74 -14.15 1.99 6.19
CA LYS A 74 -15.08 0.85 6.05
C LYS A 74 -14.70 -0.37 6.90
N GLY A 75 -13.64 -0.26 7.70
CA GLY A 75 -13.20 -1.31 8.63
C GLY A 75 -12.13 -2.26 8.08
N TRP A 76 -11.56 -1.97 6.91
CA TRP A 76 -10.45 -2.77 6.37
C TRP A 76 -9.12 -2.39 7.00
N ARG A 77 -8.39 -3.39 7.49
CA ARG A 77 -7.05 -3.23 8.05
C ARG A 77 -6.00 -3.55 6.99
N ILE A 78 -5.01 -2.69 6.85
CA ILE A 78 -3.87 -2.96 5.97
C ILE A 78 -2.97 -3.98 6.66
N THR A 79 -2.69 -5.09 5.98
CA THR A 79 -1.81 -6.16 6.48
C THR A 79 -0.59 -6.35 5.58
N LYS A 80 0.48 -6.87 6.17
CA LYS A 80 1.68 -7.34 5.45
C LYS A 80 1.59 -8.80 5.05
N GLU A 81 0.53 -9.50 5.46
CA GLU A 81 0.29 -10.88 5.07
C GLU A 81 -0.04 -10.93 3.57
N GLU A 82 0.85 -11.55 2.79
CA GLU A 82 0.57 -11.91 1.41
C GLU A 82 -0.65 -12.85 1.39
N GLY A 83 -1.67 -12.51 0.59
CA GLY A 83 -2.86 -13.36 0.40
C GLY A 83 -4.17 -12.84 1.00
N ARG A 84 -4.17 -11.66 1.64
CA ARG A 84 -5.41 -11.04 2.10
C ARG A 84 -5.84 -9.91 1.18
N PHE A 85 -6.86 -10.18 0.36
CA PHE A 85 -7.48 -9.30 -0.65
C PHE A 85 -6.61 -8.16 -1.20
N MET A 86 -6.09 -8.36 -2.41
CA MET A 86 -5.14 -7.45 -3.05
C MET A 86 -5.87 -6.45 -3.96
N PRO A 87 -5.55 -5.14 -3.88
CA PRO A 87 -6.14 -4.11 -4.72
C PRO A 87 -5.46 -3.91 -6.08
#